data_AF-A0A9W6YX30-F1
#
_entry.id   AF-A0A9W6YX30-F1
#
_cell.length_a   1.000
_cell.length_b   1.000
_cell.length_c   1.000
_cell.angle_alpha   90.00
_cell.angle_beta   90.00
_cell.angle_gamma   90.00
#
_symmetry.space_group_name_H-M   'P 1'
#
loop_
_entity.id
_entity.type
_entity.pdbx_description
1 polymer ?
#
loop_
_entity_poly.entity_id
_entity_poly.type
_entity_poly.pdbx_seq_one_letter_code
_entity_poly.pdbx_strand_id
1 'polypeptide(L)'
;MSAQPQQNGGPPPGMQAQRVAPVGPQKNPVAIALANALRYNKDLKQRQGIHTMSKEKHDFFRYKRFLRALDSKDYAKLRKKVPQLPEVNGNVEIQQKLFVLLIQNQVLQPVTKLSTKEAKALGIKVEKTIPAIKPIQQAVLQPNEYYMWTFTPPNPYLWIYSILGLGAVCYV
;
A
#
# COMPACT_ATOMS: atom_id res chain seq x y z
N MET A 1 20.15 41.52 -57.59
CA MET A 1 20.76 41.43 -56.24
C MET A 1 19.99 42.36 -55.33
N SER A 2 19.05 41.83 -54.55
CA SER A 2 18.22 42.59 -53.62
C SER A 2 18.08 41.76 -52.36
N ALA A 3 18.90 42.04 -51.35
CA ALA A 3 18.89 41.38 -50.06
C ALA A 3 18.06 42.21 -49.07
N GLN A 4 17.06 41.58 -48.44
CA GLN A 4 16.34 42.13 -47.29
C GLN A 4 17.01 41.64 -45.99
N PRO A 5 17.18 42.48 -44.96
CA PRO A 5 17.64 42.06 -43.64
C PRO A 5 16.45 41.63 -42.76
N GLN A 6 16.50 40.41 -42.22
CA GLN A 6 15.53 39.93 -41.23
C GLN A 6 16.08 40.17 -39.81
N GLN A 7 15.40 41.02 -39.05
CA GLN A 7 15.68 41.35 -37.65
C GLN A 7 15.35 40.16 -36.74
N ASN A 8 16.32 39.75 -35.91
CA ASN A 8 16.14 38.78 -34.83
C ASN A 8 15.54 39.48 -33.60
N GLY A 9 14.27 39.21 -33.31
CA GLY A 9 13.61 39.61 -32.05
C GLY A 9 14.03 38.69 -30.90
N GLY A 10 14.45 39.28 -29.78
CA GLY A 10 14.76 38.56 -28.55
C GLY A 10 13.50 37.96 -27.88
N PRO A 11 13.66 36.91 -27.04
CA PRO A 11 12.54 36.27 -26.37
C PRO A 11 11.99 37.15 -25.22
N PRO A 12 10.65 37.18 -25.02
CA PRO A 12 10.03 37.94 -23.93
C PRO A 12 10.29 37.31 -22.55
N PRO A 13 10.49 38.13 -21.49
CA PRO A 13 10.65 37.66 -20.12
C PRO A 13 9.28 37.54 -19.42
N GLY A 14 9.04 36.41 -18.76
CA GLY A 14 8.02 36.30 -17.72
C GLY A 14 6.98 35.21 -17.92
N MET A 15 7.36 33.96 -17.66
CA MET A 15 6.44 32.94 -17.15
C MET A 15 7.13 32.21 -16.01
N GLN A 16 6.72 32.52 -14.79
CA GLN A 16 7.08 31.75 -13.61
C GLN A 16 6.59 30.33 -13.84
N ALA A 17 7.54 29.41 -14.04
CA ALA A 17 7.26 28.00 -14.12
C ALA A 17 6.70 27.54 -12.78
N GLN A 18 5.38 27.41 -12.70
CA GLN A 18 4.72 26.69 -11.61
C GLN A 18 5.30 25.27 -11.62
N ARG A 19 6.20 24.99 -10.68
CA ARG A 19 6.73 23.63 -10.48
C ARG A 19 5.57 22.77 -9.99
N VAL A 20 4.87 22.13 -10.92
CA VAL A 20 4.00 21.00 -10.60
C VAL A 20 4.90 19.96 -9.95
N ALA A 21 4.72 19.74 -8.65
CA ALA A 21 5.42 18.66 -7.95
C ALA A 21 5.21 17.37 -8.76
N PRO A 22 6.24 16.52 -8.94
CA PRO A 22 6.09 15.30 -9.70
C PRO A 22 4.96 14.49 -9.06
N VAL A 23 3.88 14.33 -9.82
CA VAL A 23 2.76 13.47 -9.48
C VAL A 23 3.32 12.05 -9.56
N GLY A 24 4.02 11.61 -8.52
CA GLY A 24 4.34 10.21 -8.32
C GLY A 24 3.04 9.41 -8.41
N PRO A 25 3.09 8.11 -8.76
CA PRO A 25 1.90 7.31 -9.06
C PRO A 25 0.87 7.51 -7.95
N GLN A 26 -0.17 8.30 -8.25
CA GLN A 26 -1.16 8.68 -7.25
C GLN A 26 -1.97 7.43 -6.95
N LYS A 27 -1.61 6.78 -5.84
CA LYS A 27 -2.37 5.65 -5.32
C LYS A 27 -3.81 6.11 -5.12
N ASN A 28 -4.75 5.35 -5.68
CA ASN A 28 -6.16 5.68 -5.65
C ASN A 28 -6.60 5.91 -4.18
N PRO A 29 -7.21 7.06 -3.86
CA PRO A 29 -7.59 7.38 -2.49
C PRO A 29 -8.57 6.36 -1.88
N VAL A 30 -9.39 5.72 -2.71
CA VAL A 30 -10.29 4.64 -2.28
C VAL A 30 -9.49 3.41 -1.84
N ALA A 31 -8.43 3.06 -2.57
CA ALA A 31 -7.55 1.93 -2.21
C ALA A 31 -6.83 2.19 -0.89
N ILE A 32 -6.37 3.42 -0.65
CA ILE A 32 -5.72 3.82 0.60
C ILE A 32 -6.72 3.81 1.76
N ALA A 33 -7.93 4.35 1.56
CA ALA A 33 -8.97 4.35 2.58
C ALA A 33 -9.36 2.92 2.97
N LEU A 34 -9.50 2.03 1.98
CA LEU A 34 -9.77 0.61 2.19
C LEU A 34 -8.63 -0.08 2.94
N ALA A 35 -7.38 0.20 2.57
CA ALA A 35 -6.20 -0.33 3.23
C ALA A 35 -6.15 0.09 4.70
N ASN A 36 -6.35 1.38 4.99
CA ASN A 36 -6.40 1.91 6.36
C ASN A 36 -7.50 1.26 7.20
N ALA A 37 -8.69 1.10 6.62
CA ALA A 37 -9.83 0.48 7.31
C ALA A 37 -9.58 -1.00 7.64
N LEU A 38 -8.94 -1.74 6.74
CA LEU A 38 -8.74 -3.18 6.90
C LEU A 38 -7.45 -3.56 7.63
N ARG A 39 -6.43 -2.68 7.66
CA ARG A 39 -5.08 -3.00 8.17
C ARG A 39 -5.05 -3.62 9.56
N TYR A 40 -5.96 -3.20 10.44
CA TYR A 40 -6.05 -3.65 11.83
C TYR A 40 -7.28 -4.53 12.11
N ASN A 41 -7.97 -5.00 11.06
CA ASN A 41 -9.13 -5.84 11.22
C ASN A 41 -8.72 -7.26 11.70
N LYS A 42 -9.36 -7.72 12.78
CA LYS A 42 -9.08 -9.02 13.42
C LYS A 42 -9.42 -10.21 12.50
N ASP A 43 -10.37 -10.04 11.58
CA ASP A 43 -10.81 -11.10 10.66
C ASP A 43 -9.75 -11.51 9.63
N LEU A 44 -8.82 -10.60 9.32
CA LEU A 44 -7.69 -10.88 8.42
C LEU A 44 -6.78 -11.98 8.98
N LYS A 45 -6.69 -12.11 10.32
CA LYS A 45 -5.78 -13.05 11.01
C LYS A 45 -4.36 -12.99 10.42
N GLN A 46 -3.86 -11.76 10.26
CA GLN A 46 -2.55 -11.50 9.69
C GLN A 46 -1.46 -12.13 10.56
N ARG A 47 -0.42 -12.64 9.89
CA ARG A 47 0.77 -13.23 10.52
C ARG A 47 1.99 -12.54 9.97
N GLN A 48 3.07 -12.55 10.73
CA GLN A 48 4.36 -12.07 10.25
C GLN A 48 5.08 -13.15 9.45
N GLY A 49 5.73 -12.76 8.35
CA GLY A 49 6.58 -13.58 7.52
C GLY A 49 7.84 -12.83 7.13
N ILE A 50 8.96 -13.53 6.96
CA ILE A 50 10.23 -12.92 6.55
C ILE A 50 10.26 -12.87 5.02
N HIS A 51 10.34 -11.68 4.45
CA HIS A 51 10.40 -11.51 3.01
C HIS A 51 11.77 -11.92 2.47
N THR A 52 11.80 -12.74 1.42
CA THR A 52 13.05 -13.35 0.93
C THR A 52 14.06 -12.34 0.38
N MET A 53 13.59 -11.23 -0.19
CA MET A 53 14.46 -10.23 -0.82
C MET A 53 14.93 -9.16 0.16
N SER A 54 14.01 -8.58 0.94
CA SER A 54 14.35 -7.53 1.91
C SER A 54 14.88 -8.08 3.23
N LYS A 55 14.64 -9.36 3.54
CA LYS A 55 14.93 -10.00 4.84
C LYS A 55 14.20 -9.37 6.02
N GLU A 56 13.22 -8.51 5.76
CA GLU A 56 12.40 -7.84 6.76
C GLU A 56 11.13 -8.64 7.06
N LYS A 57 10.52 -8.37 8.23
CA LYS A 57 9.26 -8.99 8.64
C LYS A 57 8.10 -8.18 8.06
N HIS A 58 7.27 -8.82 7.25
CA HIS A 58 6.05 -8.26 6.69
C HIS A 58 4.81 -9.01 7.16
N ASP A 59 3.71 -8.29 7.32
CA ASP A 59 2.42 -8.88 7.61
C ASP A 59 1.80 -9.45 6.34
N PHE A 60 1.33 -10.69 6.40
CA PHE A 60 0.65 -11.35 5.31
C PHE A 60 -0.61 -12.08 5.78
N PHE A 61 -1.55 -12.26 4.86
CA PHE A 61 -2.85 -12.90 5.11
C PHE A 61 -3.28 -13.72 3.89
N ARG A 62 -4.36 -14.49 4.05
CA ARG A 62 -4.96 -15.29 2.97
C ARG A 62 -6.13 -14.55 2.34
N TYR A 63 -6.31 -14.68 1.03
CA TYR A 63 -7.39 -14.02 0.30
C TYR A 63 -8.78 -14.26 0.91
N LYS A 64 -9.13 -15.50 1.27
CA LYS A 64 -10.42 -15.79 1.92
C LYS A 64 -10.66 -15.06 3.24
N ARG A 65 -9.60 -14.61 3.94
CA ARG A 65 -9.72 -13.83 5.18
C ARG A 65 -10.03 -12.38 4.87
N PHE A 66 -9.55 -11.87 3.75
CA PHE A 66 -9.92 -10.55 3.24
C PHE A 66 -11.40 -10.46 2.91
N LEU A 67 -11.94 -11.46 2.20
CA LEU A 67 -13.38 -11.51 1.90
C LEU A 67 -14.23 -11.51 3.17
N ARG A 68 -13.86 -12.33 4.16
CA ARG A 68 -14.51 -12.34 5.48
C ARG A 68 -14.42 -11.00 6.21
N ALA A 69 -13.31 -10.28 6.06
CA ALA A 69 -13.11 -8.97 6.68
C ALA A 69 -13.96 -7.87 6.02
N LEU A 70 -14.30 -8.02 4.73
CA LEU A 70 -15.23 -7.13 4.04
C LEU A 70 -16.69 -7.40 4.44
N ASP A 71 -17.03 -8.67 4.66
CA ASP A 71 -18.39 -9.07 5.07
C ASP A 71 -18.65 -8.89 6.57
N SER A 72 -17.65 -8.48 7.35
CA SER A 72 -17.81 -8.38 8.79
C SER A 72 -18.53 -7.10 9.23
N LYS A 73 -19.23 -7.17 10.36
CA LYS A 73 -19.97 -6.04 10.95
C LYS A 73 -19.06 -4.84 11.24
N ASP A 74 -17.77 -5.07 11.44
CA ASP A 74 -16.80 -4.02 11.71
C ASP A 74 -16.54 -3.15 10.47
N TYR A 75 -16.50 -3.76 9.28
CA TYR A 75 -16.43 -3.01 8.02
C TYR A 75 -17.67 -2.14 7.80
N ALA A 76 -18.86 -2.69 8.06
CA ALA A 76 -20.11 -1.93 7.96
C ALA A 76 -20.14 -0.71 8.89
N LYS A 77 -19.58 -0.83 10.11
CA LYS A 77 -19.45 0.31 11.05
C LYS A 77 -18.44 1.35 10.56
N LEU A 78 -17.31 0.91 9.99
CA LEU A 78 -16.29 1.81 9.45
C LEU A 78 -16.82 2.60 8.26
N ARG A 79 -17.59 1.95 7.38
CA ARG A 79 -18.26 2.62 6.25
C ARG A 79 -19.17 3.77 6.71
N LYS A 80 -19.92 3.59 7.80
CA LYS A 80 -20.77 4.68 8.35
C LYS A 80 -19.96 5.91 8.78
N LYS A 81 -18.68 5.73 9.16
CA LYS A 81 -17.78 6.82 9.53
C LYS A 81 -17.01 7.40 8.35
N VAL A 82 -16.86 6.62 7.28
CA VAL A 82 -15.94 6.87 6.17
C VAL A 82 -16.70 6.66 4.86
N PRO A 83 -17.42 7.69 4.34
CA PRO A 83 -18.29 7.57 3.17
C PRO A 83 -17.56 7.15 1.89
N GLN A 84 -16.24 7.35 1.83
CA GLN A 84 -15.39 6.94 0.71
C GLN A 84 -15.15 5.42 0.62
N LEU A 85 -15.61 4.63 1.60
CA LEU A 85 -15.52 3.18 1.55
C LEU A 85 -16.61 2.57 0.65
N PRO A 86 -16.23 1.72 -0.32
CA PRO A 86 -17.17 1.04 -1.20
C PRO A 86 -18.19 0.18 -0.45
N GLU A 87 -19.40 0.07 -1.00
CA GLU A 87 -20.42 -0.83 -0.45
C GLU A 87 -20.17 -2.26 -0.93
N VAL A 88 -20.09 -3.19 0.01
CA VAL A 88 -19.89 -4.61 -0.27
C VAL A 88 -21.14 -5.36 0.22
N ASN A 89 -22.14 -5.48 -0.64
CA ASN A 89 -23.42 -6.14 -0.32
C ASN A 89 -23.33 -7.66 -0.46
N GLY A 90 -22.26 -8.28 0.06
CA GLY A 90 -21.98 -9.71 -0.13
C GLY A 90 -21.73 -10.12 -1.59
N ASN A 91 -21.59 -9.16 -2.51
CA ASN A 91 -21.30 -9.43 -3.91
C ASN A 91 -19.82 -9.74 -4.09
N VAL A 92 -19.53 -11.01 -4.37
CA VAL A 92 -18.17 -11.55 -4.54
C VAL A 92 -17.40 -10.84 -5.66
N GLU A 93 -18.07 -10.44 -6.75
CA GLU A 93 -17.41 -9.73 -7.86
C GLU A 93 -16.89 -8.36 -7.43
N ILE A 94 -17.68 -7.63 -6.62
CA ILE A 94 -17.26 -6.34 -6.07
C ILE A 94 -16.06 -6.53 -5.15
N GLN A 95 -16.12 -7.53 -4.26
CA GLN A 95 -15.00 -7.86 -3.36
C GLN A 95 -13.71 -8.18 -4.14
N GLN A 96 -13.82 -8.95 -5.23
CA GLN A 96 -12.72 -9.24 -6.13
C GLN A 96 -12.16 -7.97 -6.80
N LYS A 97 -13.03 -7.11 -7.34
CA LYS A 97 -12.61 -5.83 -7.95
C LYS A 97 -11.88 -4.93 -6.97
N LEU A 98 -12.37 -4.82 -5.73
CA LEU A 98 -11.71 -4.06 -4.67
C LEU A 98 -10.33 -4.64 -4.32
N PHE A 99 -10.21 -5.95 -4.32
CA PHE A 99 -8.94 -6.61 -4.05
C PHE A 99 -7.92 -6.40 -5.19
N VAL A 100 -8.38 -6.52 -6.44
CA VAL A 100 -7.56 -6.21 -7.64
C VAL A 100 -7.10 -4.75 -7.60
N LEU A 101 -7.99 -3.82 -7.20
CA LEU A 101 -7.63 -2.42 -7.04
C LEU A 101 -6.48 -2.24 -6.03
N LEU A 102 -6.48 -2.96 -4.91
CA LEU A 102 -5.38 -2.91 -3.94
C LEU A 102 -4.05 -3.41 -4.52
N ILE A 103 -4.07 -4.48 -5.32
CA ILE A 103 -2.87 -5.01 -5.99
C ILE A 103 -2.35 -4.01 -7.02
N GLN A 104 -3.22 -3.46 -7.87
CA GLN A 104 -2.85 -2.46 -8.89
C GLN A 104 -2.20 -1.21 -8.27
N ASN A 105 -2.68 -0.79 -7.09
CA ASN A 105 -2.14 0.35 -6.35
C ASN A 105 -0.89 0.01 -5.52
N GLN A 106 -0.31 -1.18 -5.69
CA GLN A 106 0.89 -1.62 -4.98
C GLN A 106 0.73 -1.53 -3.45
N VAL A 107 -0.49 -1.77 -2.96
CA VAL A 107 -0.82 -1.83 -1.53
C VAL A 107 -0.69 -3.27 -1.00
N LEU A 108 -0.94 -4.22 -1.88
CA LEU A 108 -0.79 -5.65 -1.65
C LEU A 108 0.15 -6.24 -2.68
N GLN A 109 1.02 -7.13 -2.24
CA GLN A 109 1.88 -7.90 -3.12
C GLN A 109 1.57 -9.39 -2.95
N PRO A 110 1.33 -10.13 -4.05
CA PRO A 110 1.09 -11.56 -3.98
C PRO A 110 2.37 -12.29 -3.55
N VAL A 111 2.23 -13.26 -2.66
CA VAL A 111 3.35 -14.01 -2.10
C VAL A 111 3.00 -15.49 -1.99
N THR A 112 4.04 -16.33 -2.03
CA THR A 112 3.93 -17.73 -1.64
C THR A 112 4.71 -18.01 -0.38
N LYS A 113 4.21 -18.92 0.44
CA LYS A 113 4.89 -19.37 1.66
C LYS A 113 5.90 -20.44 1.29
N LEU A 114 7.18 -20.19 1.59
CA LEU A 114 8.23 -21.18 1.39
C LEU A 114 8.24 -22.20 2.53
N SER A 115 8.60 -23.43 2.17
CA SER A 115 8.94 -24.45 3.16
C SER A 115 10.28 -24.14 3.84
N THR A 116 10.51 -24.70 5.03
CA THR A 116 11.78 -24.51 5.75
C THR A 116 12.98 -25.05 4.98
N LYS A 117 12.77 -26.07 4.12
CA LYS A 117 13.83 -26.64 3.28
C LYS A 117 14.23 -25.67 2.16
N GLU A 118 13.26 -25.13 1.43
CA GLU A 118 13.50 -24.17 0.34
C GLU A 118 14.10 -22.87 0.86
N ALA A 119 13.63 -22.38 2.00
CA ALA A 119 14.17 -21.15 2.58
C ALA A 119 15.63 -21.31 3.03
N LYS A 120 16.01 -22.48 3.55
CA LYS A 120 17.42 -22.81 3.85
C LYS A 120 18.27 -22.90 2.57
N ALA A 121 17.72 -23.46 1.49
CA ALA A 121 18.41 -23.51 0.20
C ALA A 121 18.71 -22.10 -0.36
N LEU A 122 17.83 -21.14 -0.06
CA LEU A 122 18.02 -19.73 -0.40
C LEU A 122 18.91 -18.96 0.60
N GLY A 123 19.49 -19.64 1.59
CA GLY A 123 20.36 -19.02 2.60
C GLY A 123 19.62 -18.10 3.58
N ILE A 124 18.29 -18.21 3.68
CA ILE A 124 17.49 -17.36 4.56
C ILE A 124 17.43 -17.99 5.96
N LYS A 125 17.83 -17.22 6.97
CA LYS A 125 17.65 -17.60 8.38
C LYS A 125 16.16 -17.52 8.74
N VAL A 126 15.48 -18.65 8.67
CA VAL A 126 14.07 -18.77 9.07
C VAL A 126 13.99 -19.11 10.55
N GLU A 127 13.25 -18.32 11.32
CA GLU A 127 12.89 -18.65 12.70
C GLU A 127 11.85 -19.79 12.71
N LYS A 128 11.86 -20.67 13.72
CA LYS A 128 10.91 -21.82 13.77
C LYS A 128 9.44 -21.41 13.72
N THR A 129 9.12 -20.20 14.19
CA THR A 129 7.76 -19.66 14.31
C THR A 129 7.34 -18.78 13.13
N ILE A 130 8.29 -18.21 12.39
CA ILE A 130 8.05 -17.21 11.35
C ILE A 130 8.49 -17.78 9.98
N PRO A 131 7.56 -18.06 9.06
CA PRO A 131 7.91 -18.61 7.76
C PRO A 131 8.55 -17.56 6.86
N ALA A 132 9.35 -18.02 5.88
CA ALA A 132 9.80 -17.18 4.78
C ALA A 132 8.69 -17.06 3.72
N ILE A 133 8.55 -15.86 3.15
CA ILE A 133 7.60 -15.54 2.09
C ILE A 133 8.35 -15.03 0.86
N LYS A 134 8.01 -15.58 -0.31
CA LYS A 134 8.58 -15.20 -1.60
C LYS A 134 7.55 -14.43 -2.42
N PRO A 135 7.89 -13.26 -2.97
CA PRO A 135 7.00 -12.53 -3.86
C PRO A 135 6.82 -13.31 -5.18
N ILE A 136 5.61 -13.32 -5.70
CA ILE A 136 5.27 -13.87 -7.02
C ILE A 136 4.89 -12.73 -7.96
N GLN A 137 5.15 -12.88 -9.26
CA GLN A 137 4.79 -11.83 -10.23
C GLN A 137 3.32 -11.94 -10.67
N GLN A 138 2.78 -13.15 -10.74
CA GLN A 138 1.40 -13.40 -11.16
C GLN A 138 0.50 -13.49 -9.94
N ALA A 139 -0.47 -12.59 -9.84
CA ALA A 139 -1.50 -12.65 -8.82
C ALA A 139 -2.61 -13.63 -9.26
N VAL A 140 -2.88 -14.66 -8.44
CA VAL A 140 -3.96 -15.61 -8.67
C VAL A 140 -5.02 -15.43 -7.59
N LEU A 141 -6.26 -15.10 -7.97
CA LEU A 141 -7.36 -14.85 -7.01
C LEU A 141 -7.99 -16.14 -6.47
N GLN A 142 -7.17 -17.01 -5.88
CA GLN A 142 -7.65 -18.24 -5.26
C GLN A 142 -7.82 -18.07 -3.73
N PRO A 143 -8.82 -18.73 -3.10
CA PRO A 143 -9.14 -18.52 -1.68
C PRO A 143 -7.99 -18.74 -0.69
N ASN A 144 -7.03 -19.61 -1.03
CA ASN A 144 -5.91 -19.98 -0.17
C ASN A 144 -4.61 -19.25 -0.48
N GLU A 145 -4.58 -18.38 -1.49
CA GLU A 145 -3.39 -17.63 -1.86
C GLU A 145 -3.05 -16.57 -0.82
N TYR A 146 -1.75 -16.31 -0.71
CA TYR A 146 -1.20 -15.40 0.28
C TYR A 146 -0.84 -14.05 -0.33
N TYR A 147 -1.06 -13.01 0.44
CA TYR A 147 -0.76 -11.63 0.06
C TYR A 147 -0.14 -10.91 1.24
N MET A 148 0.88 -10.12 0.98
CA MET A 148 1.55 -9.31 1.99
C MET A 148 1.17 -7.84 1.85
N TRP A 149 1.13 -7.14 2.97
CA TRP A 149 0.99 -5.69 3.00
C TRP A 149 2.32 -5.03 2.65
N THR A 150 2.27 -4.15 1.66
CA THR A 150 3.34 -3.19 1.33
C THR A 150 2.99 -1.78 1.83
N PHE A 151 1.80 -1.61 2.39
CA PHE A 151 1.29 -0.35 2.92
C PHE A 151 1.43 -0.29 4.44
N THR A 152 2.04 0.81 4.89
CA THR A 152 2.14 1.18 6.30
C THR A 152 1.25 2.40 6.53
N PRO A 153 0.23 2.31 7.39
CA PRO A 153 -0.60 3.47 7.73
C PRO A 153 0.27 4.53 8.43
N PRO A 154 -0.05 5.82 8.24
CA PRO A 154 0.67 6.90 8.89
C PRO A 154 0.56 6.75 10.42
N ASN A 155 1.68 6.92 11.13
CA ASN A 155 1.69 6.82 12.58
C ASN A 155 0.84 7.95 13.18
N PRO A 156 -0.26 7.64 13.89
CA PRO A 156 -1.15 8.66 14.43
C PRO A 156 -0.52 9.51 15.54
N TYR A 157 0.63 9.12 16.08
CA TYR A 157 1.35 9.87 17.11
C TYR A 157 2.40 10.84 16.54
N LEU A 158 2.61 10.85 15.23
CA LEU A 158 3.68 11.63 14.59
C LEU A 158 3.55 13.14 14.86
N TRP A 159 2.32 13.68 14.85
CA TRP A 159 2.05 15.07 15.18
C TRP A 159 2.34 15.43 16.65
N ILE A 160 2.16 14.49 17.58
CA ILE A 160 2.46 14.71 19.01
C ILE A 160 3.96 14.87 19.20
N TYR A 161 4.77 14.03 18.54
CA TYR A 161 6.23 14.17 18.59
C TYR A 161 6.70 15.51 18.02
N SER A 162 6.07 16.01 16.95
CA SER A 162 6.38 17.33 16.39
C SER A 162 6.12 18.47 17.38
N ILE A 163 5.00 18.41 18.12
CA ILE A 163 4.67 19.41 19.15
C ILE A 163 5.65 19.32 20.34
N LEU A 164 5.96 18.10 20.81
CA LEU A 164 6.89 17.89 21.91
C LEU A 164 8.30 18.38 21.59
N GLY A 165 8.78 18.16 20.36
CA GLY A 165 10.09 18.63 19.91
C GLY A 165 10.20 20.15 19.88
N LEU A 166 9.15 20.87 19.42
CA LEU A 166 9.13 22.33 19.44
C LEU A 166 9.10 22.89 20.86
N GLY A 167 8.34 22.26 21.77
CA GLY A 167 8.30 22.65 23.18
C GLY A 167 9.67 22.51 23.88
N ALA A 168 10.45 21.48 23.54
CA ALA A 168 11.80 21.29 24.08
C ALA A 168 12.81 22.32 23.54
N VAL A 169 12.72 22.69 22.26
CA VAL A 169 13.60 23.72 21.67
C VAL A 169 13.29 25.12 22.21
N CYS A 170 12.04 25.42 22.53
CA CYS A 170 11.68 26.72 23.14
C CYS A 170 11.95 26.80 24.66
N TYR A 171 12.28 25.69 25.32
CA TYR A 171 12.60 25.65 26.75
C TYR A 171 14.11 25.70 27.04
N VAL A 172 14.96 25.56 26.02
CA VAL A 172 16.41 25.77 26.07
C VAL A 172 16.73 27.22 25.69
#